data_AF-A0A8T4RF55-F1
#
_entry.id   AF-A0A8T4RF55-F1
#
_cell.length_a   1.000
_cell.length_b   1.000
_cell.length_c   1.000
_cell.angle_alpha   90.00
_cell.angle_beta   90.00
_cell.angle_gamma   90.00
#
_symmetry.space_group_name_H-M   'P 1'
#
loop_
_entity.id
_entity.type
_entity.pdbx_description
1 polymer ?
#
loop_
_entity_poly.entity_id
_entity_poly.type
_entity_poly.pdbx_seq_one_letter_code
_entity_poly.pdbx_strand_id
1 'polypeptide(L)'
;MDTKDLQQRQAEYDAKYWQHNASELEKIRHITLHVGKLVGKLATYCERQEHGDNYSTDQIRDEVVPDLVVYASQLANLLGIEDVGDKYLNRLEENVKRLHSEK
;
A
#
# COMPACT_ATOMS: atom_id res chain seq x y z
N MET A 1 -6.47 -13.24 -10.73
CA MET A 1 -6.92 -11.96 -10.17
C MET A 1 -5.76 -11.02 -10.32
N ASP A 2 -5.93 -10.00 -11.13
CA ASP A 2 -4.89 -8.98 -11.34
C ASP A 2 -5.03 -7.83 -10.33
N THR A 3 -4.16 -6.83 -10.44
CA THR A 3 -4.17 -5.65 -9.57
C THR A 3 -5.43 -4.81 -9.74
N LYS A 4 -6.00 -4.78 -10.96
CA LYS A 4 -7.23 -4.04 -11.26
C LYS A 4 -8.43 -4.68 -10.58
N ASP A 5 -8.53 -6.00 -10.63
CA ASP A 5 -9.56 -6.78 -9.92
C ASP A 5 -9.50 -6.52 -8.42
N LEU A 6 -8.30 -6.52 -7.82
CA LEU A 6 -8.11 -6.25 -6.39
C LEU A 6 -8.52 -4.82 -6.04
N GLN A 7 -8.12 -3.85 -6.84
CA GLN A 7 -8.47 -2.44 -6.66
C GLN A 7 -9.99 -2.22 -6.76
N GLN A 8 -10.66 -2.90 -7.70
CA GLN A 8 -12.12 -2.82 -7.84
C GLN A 8 -12.85 -3.47 -6.66
N ARG A 9 -12.39 -4.64 -6.19
CA ARG A 9 -12.95 -5.28 -4.99
C ARG A 9 -12.80 -4.40 -3.75
N GLN A 10 -11.68 -3.68 -3.63
CA GLN A 10 -11.49 -2.70 -2.56
C GLN A 10 -12.52 -1.56 -2.67
N ALA A 11 -12.74 -1.01 -3.87
CA ALA A 11 -13.75 0.02 -4.09
C ALA A 11 -15.17 -0.45 -3.73
N GLU A 12 -15.53 -1.69 -4.09
CA GLU A 12 -16.82 -2.30 -3.74
C GLU A 12 -16.98 -2.49 -2.23
N TYR A 13 -15.92 -2.94 -1.56
CA TYR A 13 -15.88 -3.05 -0.10
C TYR A 13 -16.07 -1.68 0.57
N ASP A 14 -15.31 -0.68 0.15
CA ASP A 14 -15.39 0.68 0.71
C ASP A 14 -16.75 1.32 0.46
N ALA A 15 -17.32 1.15 -0.74
CA ALA A 15 -18.66 1.64 -1.06
C ALA A 15 -19.73 0.99 -0.16
N LYS A 16 -19.53 -0.27 0.26
CA LYS A 16 -20.50 -0.99 1.10
C LYS A 16 -20.34 -0.69 2.59
N TYR A 17 -19.11 -0.57 3.07
CA TYR A 17 -18.80 -0.55 4.51
C TYR A 17 -18.19 0.77 4.99
N TRP A 18 -17.73 1.62 4.08
CA TRP A 18 -17.00 2.86 4.37
C TRP A 18 -17.66 4.09 3.72
N GLN A 19 -18.99 4.23 3.90
CA GLN A 19 -19.72 5.42 3.45
C GLN A 19 -19.55 6.58 4.43
N HIS A 20 -18.39 7.25 4.36
CA HIS A 20 -18.16 8.51 5.07
C HIS A 20 -18.11 9.68 4.08
N ASN A 21 -18.92 10.72 4.34
CA ASN A 21 -18.83 12.03 3.69
C ASN A 21 -17.61 12.79 4.23
N ALA A 22 -16.41 12.28 3.92
CA ALA A 22 -15.13 12.91 4.25
C ALA A 22 -14.56 13.62 3.01
N SER A 23 -13.88 14.74 3.25
CA SER A 23 -13.11 15.44 2.22
C SER A 23 -11.92 14.58 1.73
N GLU A 24 -11.37 14.93 0.56
CA GLU A 24 -10.19 14.26 0.00
C GLU A 24 -9.00 14.29 0.98
N LEU A 25 -8.73 15.45 1.59
CA LEU A 25 -7.67 15.60 2.59
C LEU A 25 -7.85 14.66 3.78
N GLU A 26 -9.07 14.52 4.29
CA GLU A 26 -9.34 13.64 5.43
C GLU A 26 -9.11 12.18 5.07
N LYS A 27 -9.47 11.78 3.85
CA LYS A 27 -9.22 10.42 3.34
C LYS A 27 -7.72 10.16 3.15
N ILE A 28 -6.98 11.09 2.56
CA ILE A 28 -5.51 11.00 2.42
C ILE A 28 -4.85 10.92 3.79
N ARG A 29 -5.28 11.75 4.75
CA ARG A 29 -4.77 11.72 6.13
C ARG A 29 -5.06 10.36 6.78
N HIS A 30 -6.27 9.84 6.62
CA HIS A 30 -6.65 8.54 7.17
C HIS A 30 -5.75 7.42 6.62
N ILE A 31 -5.59 7.34 5.29
CA ILE A 31 -4.70 6.37 4.63
C ILE A 31 -3.27 6.52 5.14
N THR A 32 -2.74 7.75 5.19
CA THR A 32 -1.39 8.05 5.68
C THR A 32 -1.17 7.55 7.11
N LEU A 33 -2.14 7.77 8.01
CA LEU A 33 -2.05 7.30 9.39
C LEU A 33 -1.99 5.78 9.48
N HIS A 34 -2.72 5.08 8.62
CA HIS A 34 -2.67 3.63 8.55
C HIS A 34 -1.35 3.11 7.99
N VAL A 35 -0.84 3.70 6.92
CA VAL A 35 0.51 3.40 6.40
C VAL A 35 1.57 3.62 7.49
N GLY A 36 1.46 4.68 8.28
CA GLY A 36 2.35 4.92 9.43
C GLY A 36 2.33 3.78 10.46
N LYS A 37 1.16 3.18 10.75
CA LYS A 37 1.06 2.00 11.61
C LYS A 37 1.77 0.80 11.02
N LEU A 38 1.67 0.59 9.71
CA LEU A 38 2.35 -0.50 9.01
C LEU A 38 3.87 -0.35 9.08
N VAL A 39 4.37 0.87 8.87
CA VAL A 39 5.79 1.21 9.06
C VAL A 39 6.22 0.94 10.50
N GLY A 40 5.39 1.27 11.49
CA GLY A 40 5.64 0.94 12.89
C GLY A 40 5.82 -0.55 13.14
N LYS A 41 4.97 -1.41 12.56
CA LYS A 41 5.11 -2.88 12.66
C LYS A 41 6.44 -3.37 12.05
N LEU A 42 6.84 -2.82 10.91
CA LEU A 42 8.13 -3.13 10.29
C LEU A 42 9.31 -2.67 11.15
N ALA A 43 9.24 -1.46 11.72
CA ALA A 43 10.26 -0.94 12.61
C ALA A 43 10.43 -1.82 13.85
N THR A 44 9.34 -2.27 14.47
CA THR A 44 9.38 -3.23 15.58
C THR A 44 10.08 -4.52 15.17
N TYR A 45 9.75 -5.08 14.00
CA TYR A 45 10.44 -6.29 13.52
C TYR A 45 11.95 -6.06 13.40
N CYS A 46 12.38 -4.97 12.78
CA CYS A 46 13.80 -4.65 12.62
C CYS A 46 14.51 -4.50 13.97
N GLU A 47 13.93 -3.71 14.88
CA GLU A 47 14.50 -3.49 16.22
C GLU A 47 14.68 -4.81 16.99
N ARG A 48 13.67 -5.69 16.97
CA ARG A 48 13.71 -6.98 17.69
C ARG A 48 14.76 -7.91 17.08
N GLN A 49 14.87 -7.95 15.75
CA GLN A 49 15.89 -8.73 15.06
C GLN A 49 17.31 -8.21 15.36
N GLU A 50 17.52 -6.89 15.38
CA GLU A 50 18.81 -6.27 15.72
C GLU A 50 19.24 -6.54 17.17
N HIS A 51 18.28 -6.69 18.09
CA HIS A 51 18.54 -7.13 19.47
C HIS A 51 18.81 -8.65 19.61
N GLY A 52 18.77 -9.41 18.52
CA GLY A 52 19.01 -10.85 18.50
C GLY A 52 17.80 -11.69 18.92
N ASP A 53 16.60 -11.10 18.97
CA ASP A 53 15.37 -11.85 19.19
C ASP A 53 15.01 -12.66 17.94
N ASN A 54 14.55 -13.90 18.11
CA ASN A 54 13.92 -14.67 17.03
C ASN A 54 12.47 -14.20 16.81
N TYR A 55 12.31 -12.96 16.34
CA TYR A 55 11.01 -12.32 16.16
C TYR A 55 10.39 -12.72 14.83
N SER A 56 9.18 -13.28 14.85
CA SER A 56 8.54 -13.83 13.64
C SER A 56 8.19 -12.77 12.59
N THR A 57 8.20 -13.16 11.32
CA THR A 57 7.67 -12.38 10.19
C THR A 57 6.17 -12.54 9.98
N ASP A 58 5.47 -13.32 10.82
CA ASP A 58 4.03 -13.61 10.65
C ASP A 58 3.19 -12.33 10.59
N GLN A 59 3.44 -11.35 11.46
CA GLN A 59 2.71 -10.07 11.43
C GLN A 59 2.98 -9.28 10.13
N ILE A 60 4.19 -9.39 9.56
CA ILE A 60 4.49 -8.75 8.28
C ILE A 60 3.72 -9.44 7.16
N ARG A 61 3.75 -10.78 7.13
CA ARG A 61 3.09 -11.60 6.11
C ARG A 61 1.57 -11.45 6.15
N ASP A 62 0.98 -11.54 7.33
CA ASP A 62 -0.46 -11.72 7.51
C ASP A 62 -1.20 -10.40 7.72
N GLU A 63 -0.51 -9.33 8.12
CA GLU A 63 -1.11 -8.01 8.34
C GLU A 63 -0.48 -6.94 7.43
N VAL A 64 0.84 -6.73 7.48
CA VAL A 64 1.48 -5.60 6.79
C VAL A 64 1.34 -5.67 5.28
N VAL A 65 1.72 -6.79 4.67
CA VAL A 65 1.68 -6.97 3.21
C VAL A 65 0.25 -6.81 2.65
N PRO A 66 -0.78 -7.49 3.16
CA PRO A 66 -2.14 -7.31 2.65
C PRO A 66 -2.67 -5.89 2.91
N ASP A 67 -2.41 -5.30 4.08
CA ASP A 67 -2.85 -3.93 4.38
C ASP A 67 -2.20 -2.88 3.46
N LEU A 68 -0.94 -3.09 3.06
CA LEU A 68 -0.29 -2.22 2.06
C LEU A 68 -1.05 -2.23 0.72
N VAL A 69 -1.57 -3.37 0.30
CA VAL A 69 -2.40 -3.48 -0.91
C VAL A 69 -3.71 -2.74 -0.73
N VAL A 70 -4.39 -2.92 0.41
CA VAL A 70 -5.63 -2.20 0.76
C VAL A 70 -5.44 -0.69 0.63
N TYR A 71 -4.42 -0.15 1.31
CA TYR A 71 -4.22 1.30 1.35
C TYR A 71 -3.69 1.87 0.03
N ALA A 72 -2.92 1.09 -0.74
CA ALA A 72 -2.52 1.47 -2.10
C ALA A 72 -3.74 1.52 -3.03
N SER A 73 -4.63 0.53 -2.99
CA SER A 73 -5.87 0.50 -3.78
C SER A 73 -6.83 1.62 -3.38
N GLN A 74 -6.99 1.89 -2.08
CA GLN A 74 -7.79 3.01 -1.59
C GLN A 74 -7.27 4.35 -2.12
N LEU A 75 -5.95 4.55 -2.08
CA LEU A 75 -5.34 5.79 -2.59
C LEU A 75 -5.47 5.90 -4.11
N ALA A 76 -5.27 4.79 -4.84
CA ALA A 76 -5.45 4.76 -6.29
C ALA A 76 -6.90 5.13 -6.68
N ASN A 77 -7.88 4.53 -6.03
CA ASN A 77 -9.30 4.83 -6.24
C ASN A 77 -9.63 6.29 -5.90
N LEU A 78 -9.10 6.80 -4.79
CA LEU A 78 -9.31 8.19 -4.38
C LEU A 78 -8.75 9.20 -5.39
N LEU A 79 -7.59 8.90 -5.99
CA LEU A 79 -6.91 9.77 -6.95
C LEU A 79 -7.35 9.54 -8.40
N GLY A 80 -8.36 8.69 -8.64
CA GLY A 80 -8.86 8.42 -9.98
C GLY A 80 -7.89 7.64 -10.87
N ILE A 81 -7.00 6.83 -10.29
CA ILE A 81 -6.15 5.91 -11.05
C ILE A 81 -6.99 4.70 -11.43
N GLU A 82 -7.16 4.45 -12.73
CA GLU A 82 -7.99 3.34 -13.21
C GLU A 82 -7.37 1.95 -12.98
N ASP A 83 -6.03 1.85 -13.07
CA ASP A 83 -5.28 0.61 -12.85
C ASP A 83 -3.92 0.91 -12.22
N VAL A 84 -3.76 0.51 -10.95
CA VAL A 84 -2.48 0.65 -10.23
C VAL A 84 -1.38 -0.23 -10.81
N GLY A 85 -1.73 -1.37 -11.42
CA GLY A 85 -0.78 -2.28 -12.07
C GLY A 85 -0.10 -1.62 -13.27
N ASP A 86 -0.88 -0.96 -14.12
CA ASP A 86 -0.34 -0.20 -15.26
C ASP A 86 0.59 0.92 -14.79
N LYS A 87 0.23 1.64 -13.72
CA LYS A 87 1.11 2.67 -13.14
C LYS A 87 2.41 2.08 -12.60
N TYR A 88 2.35 0.90 -11.99
CA TYR A 88 3.53 0.18 -11.52
C TYR A 88 4.45 -0.26 -12.67
N LEU A 89 3.89 -0.84 -13.73
CA LEU A 89 4.67 -1.26 -14.90
C LEU A 89 5.38 -0.08 -15.58
N ASN A 90 4.69 1.04 -15.77
CA ASN A 90 5.31 2.28 -16.26
C ASN A 90 6.48 2.72 -15.38
N ARG A 91 6.33 2.60 -14.06
CA ARG A 91 7.39 2.98 -13.11
C ARG A 91 8.61 2.07 -13.20
N LEU A 92 8.42 0.77 -13.48
CA LEU A 92 9.53 -0.15 -13.70
C LEU A 92 10.32 0.22 -14.96
N GLU A 93 9.64 0.55 -16.06
CA GLU A 93 10.30 0.98 -17.30
C GLU A 93 11.11 2.28 -17.10
N GLU A 94 10.55 3.25 -16.38
CA GLU A 94 11.26 4.49 -16.03
C GLU A 94 12.51 4.23 -15.20
N ASN A 95 12.43 3.33 -14.23
CA ASN A 95 13.57 2.98 -13.38
C ASN A 95 14.69 2.32 -14.20
N VAL A 96 14.34 1.43 -15.14
CA VAL A 96 15.31 0.83 -16.08
C VAL A 96 15.97 1.93 -16.92
N LYS A 97 15.18 2.84 -17.52
CA LYS A 97 15.71 3.95 -18.33
C LYS A 97 16.70 4.81 -17.53
N ARG A 98 16.37 5.17 -16.28
CA ARG A 98 17.25 5.95 -15.40
C ARG A 98 18.58 5.26 -15.12
N LEU A 99 18.55 3.97 -14.76
CA LEU A 99 19.76 3.19 -14.47
C LEU A 99 20.69 3.03 -15.69
N HIS A 100 20.11 3.06 -16.91
CA HIS A 100 20.87 2.97 -18.15
C HIS A 100 21.27 4.34 -18.73
N SER A 101 20.62 5.44 -18.34
CA SER A 101 21.03 6.80 -18.71
C SER A 101 22.15 7.37 -17.83
N GLU A 102 22.36 6.79 -16.65
CA GLU A 102 23.43 7.16 -15.70
C GLU A 102 24.74 6.35 -15.91
N LYS A 103 24.82 5.55 -16.98
CA LYS A 103 26.02 4.82 -17.43
C LYS A 103 26.53 5.40 -18.75
#